data_AF-A0A940P0E8-F1
#
_entry.id   AF-A0A940P0E8-F1
#
_cell.length_a   1.000
_cell.length_b   1.000
_cell.length_c   1.000
_cell.angle_alpha   90.00
_cell.angle_beta   90.00
_cell.angle_gamma   90.00
#
_symmetry.space_group_name_H-M   'P 1'
#
loop_
_entity.id
_entity.type
_entity.pdbx_description
1 polymer ?
#
loop_
_entity_poly.entity_id
_entity_poly.type
_entity_poly.pdbx_seq_one_letter_code
_entity_poly.pdbx_strand_id
1 'polypeptide(L)'
;MAEIYFERFEPFLNSLAKGENSALVLMAEDIRPSAEMSNARWHTFGGANYSVFGSETSGTSFMDSVSKVGSFIHQRVEWLNDLWKPYTYVKGDLNGDGELNIADVVLLQEWLLSAPNAHLQQWWAADLCKDERINCIDLCLMKRELLYQ
;
A
#
# COMPACT_ATOMS: atom_id res chain seq x y z
N MET A 1 10.59 9.23 0.34
CA MET A 1 10.43 8.23 -0.75
C MET A 1 8.97 7.86 -0.98
N ALA A 2 8.20 7.56 0.08
CA ALA A 2 6.74 7.36 -0.03
C ALA A 2 5.97 8.63 -0.49
N GLU A 3 6.42 9.83 -0.12
CA GLU A 3 5.77 11.10 -0.53
C GLU A 3 5.66 11.26 -2.06
N ILE A 4 6.74 10.98 -2.81
CA ILE A 4 6.75 11.07 -4.28
C ILE A 4 5.72 10.12 -4.90
N TYR A 5 5.51 8.95 -4.29
CA TYR A 5 4.51 8.00 -4.75
C TYR A 5 3.10 8.59 -4.65
N PHE A 6 2.71 9.06 -3.47
CA PHE A 6 1.36 9.60 -3.23
C PHE A 6 1.11 10.95 -3.91
N GLU A 7 2.13 11.81 -4.05
CA GLU A 7 1.96 13.13 -4.65
C GLU A 7 1.91 13.09 -6.18
N ARG A 8 2.58 12.11 -6.82
CA ARG A 8 2.80 12.13 -8.26
C ARG A 8 2.40 10.85 -8.97
N PHE A 9 2.78 9.69 -8.43
CA PHE A 9 2.61 8.43 -9.16
C PHE A 9 1.22 7.81 -8.98
N GLU A 10 0.70 7.78 -7.76
CA GLU A 10 -0.67 7.30 -7.49
C GLU A 10 -1.73 8.12 -8.26
N PRO A 11 -1.71 9.48 -8.25
CA PRO A 11 -2.66 10.27 -9.04
C PRO A 11 -2.55 10.01 -10.54
N PHE A 12 -1.33 9.81 -11.06
CA PHE A 12 -1.12 9.44 -12.46
C PHE A 12 -1.76 8.10 -12.79
N LEU A 13 -1.51 7.05 -12.00
CA LEU A 13 -2.10 5.72 -12.24
C LEU A 13 -3.63 5.75 -12.14
N ASN A 14 -4.17 6.52 -11.19
CA ASN A 14 -5.61 6.75 -11.08
C ASN A 14 -6.15 7.46 -12.33
N SER A 15 -5.50 8.52 -12.82
CA SER A 15 -5.91 9.20 -14.06
C SER A 15 -5.81 8.28 -15.30
N LEU A 16 -4.86 7.35 -15.28
CA LEU A 16 -4.62 6.44 -16.38
C LEU A 16 -5.69 5.36 -16.49
N ALA A 17 -6.13 4.77 -15.37
CA ALA A 17 -6.92 3.53 -15.39
C ALA A 17 -8.21 3.55 -14.55
N LYS A 18 -8.45 4.58 -13.72
CA LYS A 18 -9.60 4.59 -12.80
C LYS A 18 -10.83 5.22 -13.46
N GLY A 19 -11.89 4.43 -13.59
CA GLY A 19 -13.20 4.87 -14.08
C GLY A 19 -13.35 4.86 -15.60
N GLU A 20 -14.57 5.13 -16.05
CA GLU A 20 -14.98 5.03 -17.46
C GLU A 20 -14.34 6.09 -18.37
N ASN A 21 -13.99 7.25 -17.82
CA ASN A 21 -13.32 8.34 -18.55
C ASN A 21 -11.81 8.38 -18.29
N SER A 22 -11.21 7.25 -17.91
CA SER A 22 -9.76 7.17 -17.71
C SER A 22 -9.01 7.36 -19.03
N ALA A 23 -7.77 7.83 -18.95
CA ALA A 23 -6.97 8.08 -20.15
C ALA A 23 -6.80 6.82 -21.01
N LEU A 24 -6.68 5.64 -20.38
CA LEU A 24 -6.62 4.34 -21.05
C LEU A 24 -7.88 4.08 -21.89
N VAL A 25 -9.07 4.31 -21.33
CA VAL A 25 -10.33 4.07 -22.03
C VAL A 25 -10.52 5.07 -23.17
N LEU A 26 -10.23 6.35 -22.94
CA LEU A 26 -10.34 7.38 -23.98
C LEU A 26 -9.41 7.10 -25.17
N MET A 27 -8.15 6.77 -24.90
CA MET A 27 -7.19 6.39 -25.96
C MET A 27 -7.62 5.11 -26.68
N ALA A 28 -8.20 4.14 -25.96
CA ALA A 28 -8.71 2.93 -26.57
C ALA A 28 -9.90 3.20 -27.50
N GLU A 29 -10.84 4.05 -27.09
CA GLU A 29 -11.99 4.43 -27.91
C GLU A 29 -11.56 5.12 -29.22
N ASP A 30 -10.54 5.99 -29.18
CA ASP A 30 -10.00 6.67 -30.36
C ASP A 30 -9.47 5.70 -31.44
N ILE A 31 -8.86 4.59 -31.03
CA ILE A 31 -8.28 3.59 -31.95
C ILE A 31 -9.16 2.36 -32.16
N ARG A 32 -10.34 2.31 -31.50
CA ARG A 32 -11.20 1.13 -31.41
C ARG A 32 -11.52 0.50 -32.77
N PRO A 33 -11.90 1.26 -33.83
CA PRO A 33 -12.26 0.64 -35.10
C PRO A 33 -11.12 -0.19 -35.71
N SER A 34 -9.90 0.34 -35.71
CA SER A 34 -8.72 -0.37 -36.22
C SER A 34 -8.25 -1.50 -35.30
N ALA A 35 -8.36 -1.28 -33.99
CA ALA A 35 -7.91 -2.24 -32.98
C ALA A 35 -8.84 -3.46 -32.92
N GLU A 36 -10.16 -3.28 -33.03
CA GLU A 36 -11.12 -4.37 -33.11
C GLU A 36 -10.94 -5.22 -34.37
N MET A 37 -10.70 -4.60 -35.53
CA MET A 37 -10.39 -5.36 -36.75
C MET A 37 -9.13 -6.22 -36.59
N SER A 38 -8.11 -5.67 -35.92
CA SER A 38 -6.86 -6.40 -35.63
C SER A 38 -7.10 -7.54 -34.63
N ASN A 39 -7.89 -7.30 -33.59
CA ASN A 39 -8.28 -8.29 -32.60
C ASN A 39 -9.09 -9.44 -33.24
N ALA A 40 -10.07 -9.14 -34.09
CA ALA A 40 -10.84 -10.14 -34.83
C ALA A 40 -9.94 -11.02 -35.72
N ARG A 41 -8.96 -10.40 -36.38
CA ARG A 41 -7.95 -11.13 -37.17
C ARG A 41 -7.10 -12.05 -36.29
N TRP A 42 -6.64 -11.58 -35.13
CA TRP A 42 -5.89 -12.39 -34.16
C TRP A 42 -6.68 -13.64 -33.73
N HIS A 43 -7.95 -13.47 -33.37
CA HIS A 43 -8.81 -14.59 -32.96
C HIS A 43 -9.11 -15.58 -34.09
N THR A 44 -9.08 -15.15 -35.36
CA THR A 44 -9.19 -16.04 -36.51
C THR A 44 -8.06 -17.08 -36.56
N PHE A 45 -6.86 -16.73 -36.09
CA PHE A 45 -5.71 -17.63 -36.03
C PHE A 45 -5.62 -18.40 -34.69
N GLY A 46 -6.74 -18.47 -33.97
CA GLY A 46 -6.85 -19.23 -32.71
C GLY A 46 -6.63 -18.39 -31.45
N GLY A 47 -6.29 -17.10 -31.59
CA GLY A 47 -6.27 -16.14 -30.49
C GLY A 47 -5.41 -16.57 -29.30
N ALA A 48 -5.92 -16.34 -28.08
CA ALA A 48 -5.21 -16.68 -26.84
C ALA A 48 -4.91 -18.18 -26.68
N ASN A 49 -5.66 -19.08 -27.34
CA ASN A 49 -5.44 -20.52 -27.22
C ASN A 49 -4.14 -21.01 -27.87
N TYR A 50 -3.56 -20.22 -28.79
CA TYR A 50 -2.28 -20.51 -29.44
C TYR A 50 -1.18 -19.55 -28.98
N SER A 51 -1.44 -18.76 -27.94
CA SER A 51 -0.44 -17.92 -27.29
C SER A 51 0.45 -18.76 -26.38
N VAL A 52 1.78 -18.58 -26.47
CA VAL A 52 2.75 -19.19 -25.54
C VAL A 52 2.56 -18.72 -24.09
N PHE A 53 1.79 -17.65 -23.90
CA PHE A 53 1.49 -17.06 -22.59
C PHE A 53 0.14 -17.55 -22.02
N GLY A 54 -0.59 -18.45 -22.70
CA GLY A 54 -1.84 -19.05 -22.24
C GLY A 54 -3.13 -18.35 -22.68
N SER A 55 -4.28 -18.94 -22.29
CA SER A 55 -5.62 -18.58 -22.77
C SER A 55 -6.17 -17.23 -22.27
N GLU A 56 -5.50 -16.58 -21.32
CA GLU A 56 -5.97 -15.32 -20.73
C GLU A 56 -5.32 -14.06 -21.33
N THR A 57 -4.44 -14.25 -22.31
CA THR A 57 -3.51 -13.23 -22.82
C THR A 57 -4.14 -12.11 -23.65
N SER A 58 -5.38 -12.31 -24.12
CA SER A 58 -6.17 -11.27 -24.77
C SER A 58 -7.64 -11.39 -24.35
N GLY A 59 -8.36 -10.28 -24.38
CA GLY A 59 -9.81 -10.28 -24.27
C GLY A 59 -10.50 -10.88 -25.50
N THR A 60 -11.79 -11.13 -25.37
CA THR A 60 -12.67 -11.53 -26.49
C THR A 60 -12.83 -10.39 -27.51
N SER A 61 -12.83 -9.15 -27.03
CA SER A 61 -12.78 -7.92 -27.81
C SER A 61 -11.52 -7.11 -27.51
N PHE A 62 -11.24 -6.10 -28.32
CA PHE A 62 -10.19 -5.14 -27.99
C PHE A 62 -10.52 -4.42 -26.66
N MET A 63 -11.77 -4.01 -26.46
CA MET A 63 -12.18 -3.33 -25.21
C MET A 63 -12.14 -4.25 -23.98
N ASP A 64 -12.35 -5.55 -24.14
CA ASP A 64 -12.14 -6.54 -23.07
C ASP A 64 -10.65 -6.63 -22.70
N SER A 65 -9.74 -6.57 -23.69
CA SER A 65 -8.30 -6.48 -23.45
C SER A 65 -7.92 -5.20 -22.71
N VAL A 66 -8.53 -4.07 -23.06
CA VAL A 66 -8.35 -2.79 -22.36
C VAL A 66 -8.82 -2.89 -20.91
N SER A 67 -9.96 -3.53 -20.68
CA SER A 67 -10.50 -3.77 -19.33
C SER A 67 -9.57 -4.63 -18.48
N LYS A 68 -8.94 -5.66 -19.07
CA LYS A 68 -7.91 -6.47 -18.41
C LYS A 68 -6.69 -5.64 -18.00
N VAL A 69 -6.20 -4.75 -18.87
CA VAL A 69 -5.09 -3.84 -18.55
C VAL A 69 -5.47 -2.88 -17.42
N GLY A 70 -6.67 -2.29 -17.48
CA GLY A 70 -7.18 -1.43 -16.42
C GLY A 70 -7.27 -2.15 -15.07
N SER A 71 -7.76 -3.40 -15.08
CA SER A 71 -7.84 -4.25 -13.89
C SER A 71 -6.46 -4.58 -13.31
N PHE A 72 -5.49 -4.89 -14.16
CA PHE A 72 -4.10 -5.11 -13.73
C PHE A 72 -3.51 -3.86 -13.08
N ILE A 73 -3.69 -2.68 -13.70
CA ILE A 73 -3.20 -1.42 -13.12
C ILE A 73 -3.88 -1.16 -11.78
N HIS A 74 -5.19 -1.39 -11.67
CA HIS A 74 -5.92 -1.21 -10.42
C HIS A 74 -5.37 -2.09 -9.29
N GLN A 75 -5.21 -3.39 -9.53
CA GLN A 75 -4.63 -4.32 -8.54
C GLN A 75 -3.20 -3.90 -8.15
N ARG A 76 -2.42 -3.39 -9.11
CA ARG A 76 -1.07 -2.87 -8.83
C ARG A 76 -1.08 -1.60 -8.00
N VAL A 77 -2.03 -0.69 -8.23
CA VAL A 77 -2.22 0.52 -7.42
C VAL A 77 -2.56 0.14 -5.99
N GLU A 78 -3.47 -0.82 -5.77
CA GLU A 78 -3.80 -1.31 -4.43
C GLU A 78 -2.56 -1.87 -3.71
N TRP A 79 -1.81 -2.75 -4.38
CA TRP A 79 -0.58 -3.30 -3.83
C TRP A 79 0.49 -2.22 -3.52
N LEU A 80 0.65 -1.24 -4.40
CA LEU A 80 1.59 -0.13 -4.18
C LEU A 80 1.14 0.79 -3.04
N ASN A 81 -0.16 1.04 -2.91
CA ASN A 81 -0.71 1.83 -1.81
C ASN A 81 -0.42 1.17 -0.47
N ASP A 82 -0.58 -0.15 -0.36
CA ASP A 82 -0.24 -0.88 0.85
C ASP A 82 1.28 -0.90 1.11
N LEU A 83 2.09 -1.11 0.06
CA LEU A 83 3.55 -1.13 0.17
C LEU A 83 4.13 0.21 0.66
N TRP A 84 3.60 1.31 0.13
CA TRP A 84 4.09 2.65 0.43
C TRP A 84 3.31 3.33 1.56
N LYS A 85 2.27 2.69 2.11
CA LYS A 85 1.49 3.22 3.22
C LYS A 85 2.44 3.68 4.32
N PRO A 86 2.40 4.96 4.72
CA PRO A 86 3.28 5.44 5.78
C PRO A 86 2.98 4.62 7.04
N TYR A 87 4.05 4.14 7.68
CA TYR A 87 3.93 3.40 8.92
C TYR A 87 3.46 4.37 10.01
N THR A 88 2.14 4.41 10.24
CA THR A 88 1.53 5.19 11.31
C THR A 88 1.48 4.32 12.55
N TYR A 89 2.24 4.71 13.57
CA TYR A 89 2.17 4.11 14.90
C TYR A 89 1.75 5.17 15.92
N VAL A 90 1.14 4.72 17.01
CA VAL A 90 0.85 5.60 18.14
C VAL A 90 2.13 5.75 18.94
N LYS A 91 2.58 7.00 19.13
CA LYS A 91 3.79 7.25 19.91
C LYS A 91 3.56 6.77 21.34
N GLY A 92 4.49 5.96 21.84
CA GLY A 92 4.41 5.36 23.16
C GLY A 92 3.55 4.10 23.27
N ASP A 93 2.88 3.66 22.19
CA ASP A 93 2.23 2.33 22.14
C ASP A 93 3.31 1.25 21.94
N LEU A 94 3.62 0.52 23.00
CA LEU A 94 4.71 -0.46 23.03
C LEU A 94 4.22 -1.89 22.84
N ASN A 95 2.97 -2.15 23.23
CA ASN A 95 2.32 -3.45 23.13
C ASN A 95 1.59 -3.66 21.79
N GLY A 96 1.43 -2.59 21.00
CA GLY A 96 0.79 -2.58 19.69
C GLY A 96 -0.73 -2.69 19.71
N ASP A 97 -1.39 -2.32 20.81
CA ASP A 97 -2.85 -2.33 20.95
C ASP A 97 -3.53 -1.12 20.27
N GLY A 98 -2.75 -0.16 19.79
CA GLY A 98 -3.21 1.02 19.08
C GLY A 98 -3.52 2.22 19.98
N GLU A 99 -3.27 2.13 21.28
CA GLU A 99 -3.45 3.22 22.24
C GLU A 99 -2.22 3.38 23.13
N LEU A 100 -1.92 4.61 23.57
CA LEU A 100 -0.95 4.83 24.63
C LEU A 100 -1.69 4.79 25.97
N ASN A 101 -1.40 3.78 26.79
CA ASN A 101 -2.02 3.60 28.11
C ASN A 101 -1.00 3.19 29.19
N ILE A 102 -1.49 2.88 30.40
CA ILE A 102 -0.63 2.52 31.54
C ILE A 102 0.10 1.19 31.31
N ALA A 103 -0.46 0.27 30.52
CA ALA A 103 0.18 -0.99 30.20
C ALA A 103 1.50 -0.78 29.43
N ASP A 104 1.57 0.21 28.54
CA ASP A 104 2.81 0.57 27.83
C ASP A 104 3.89 1.10 28.77
N VAL A 105 3.48 1.92 29.74
CA VAL A 105 4.40 2.43 30.77
C VAL A 105 4.96 1.29 31.61
N VAL A 106 4.12 0.35 32.02
CA VAL A 106 4.54 -0.84 32.77
C VAL A 106 5.48 -1.70 31.92
N LEU A 107 5.14 -1.91 30.64
CA LEU A 107 5.95 -2.67 29.70
C LEU A 107 7.35 -2.05 29.51
N LEU A 108 7.44 -0.72 29.39
CA LEU A 108 8.72 -0.01 29.31
C LEU A 108 9.54 -0.16 30.60
N GLN A 109 8.89 -0.08 31.76
CA GLN A 109 9.55 -0.26 33.06
C GLN A 109 10.11 -1.66 33.23
N GLU A 110 9.31 -2.68 32.90
CA GLU A 110 9.73 -4.08 32.95
C GLU A 110 10.88 -4.34 31.97
N TRP A 111 10.82 -3.76 30.78
CA TRP A 111 11.89 -3.87 29.79
C TRP A 111 13.20 -3.22 30.25
N LEU A 112 13.14 -2.01 30.81
CA LEU A 112 14.32 -1.32 31.38
C LEU A 112 14.93 -2.10 32.55
N LEU A 113 14.13 -2.84 33.31
CA LEU A 113 14.59 -3.73 34.38
C LEU A 113 15.06 -5.11 33.89
N SER A 114 15.10 -5.34 32.58
CA SER A 114 15.44 -6.63 31.98
C SER A 114 14.57 -7.78 32.51
N ALA A 115 13.28 -7.52 32.74
CA ALA A 115 12.34 -8.54 33.14
C ALA A 115 12.24 -9.63 32.04
N PRO A 116 12.25 -10.92 32.39
CA PRO A 116 12.39 -12.01 31.43
C PRO A 116 11.26 -12.10 30.39
N ASN A 117 10.10 -11.52 30.68
CA ASN A 117 8.92 -11.54 29.80
C ASN A 117 8.65 -10.20 29.10
N ALA A 118 9.48 -9.18 29.33
CA ALA A 118 9.25 -7.86 28.76
C ALA A 118 9.76 -7.82 27.31
N HIS A 119 8.83 -7.79 26.35
CA HIS A 119 9.12 -7.67 24.93
C HIS A 119 8.39 -6.46 24.34
N LEU A 120 9.16 -5.57 23.71
CA LEU A 120 8.61 -4.42 23.02
C LEU A 120 8.21 -4.82 21.60
N GLN A 121 6.91 -4.89 21.34
CA GLN A 121 6.40 -5.18 20.00
C GLN A 121 6.72 -4.05 19.03
N GLN A 122 6.61 -2.80 19.49
CA GLN A 122 6.93 -1.59 18.73
C GLN A 122 8.04 -0.80 19.43
N TRP A 123 9.26 -1.35 19.47
CA TRP A 123 10.38 -0.73 20.20
C TRP A 123 10.66 0.72 19.76
N TRP A 124 10.48 1.06 18.49
CA TRP A 124 10.67 2.43 17.98
C TRP A 124 9.64 3.42 18.54
N ALA A 125 8.48 2.96 19.01
CA ALA A 125 7.47 3.82 19.62
C ALA A 125 7.88 4.30 21.01
N ALA A 126 8.87 3.64 21.63
CA ALA A 126 9.43 4.02 22.92
C ALA A 126 10.39 5.21 22.84
N ASP A 127 10.99 5.50 21.67
CA ASP A 127 11.91 6.63 21.51
C ASP A 127 11.14 7.95 21.34
N LEU A 128 10.69 8.51 22.47
CA LEU A 128 9.92 9.74 22.53
C LEU A 128 10.80 10.99 22.42
N CYS A 129 12.06 10.90 22.87
CA CYS A 129 13.02 11.99 22.77
C CYS A 129 13.74 12.08 21.41
N LYS A 130 13.61 11.05 20.56
CA LYS A 130 14.21 10.94 19.21
C LYS A 130 15.74 11.00 19.24
N ASP A 131 16.35 10.39 20.24
CA ASP A 131 17.80 10.30 20.39
C ASP A 131 18.36 8.91 20.03
N GLU A 132 17.50 8.04 19.49
CA GLU A 132 17.79 6.65 19.14
C GLU A 132 18.14 5.76 20.37
N ARG A 133 17.82 6.20 21.59
CA ARG A 133 18.14 5.49 22.84
C ARG A 133 16.96 5.43 23.81
N ILE A 134 16.38 4.24 23.92
CA ILE A 134 15.31 3.97 24.89
C ILE A 134 15.87 3.97 26.31
N ASN A 135 15.48 4.94 27.13
CA ASN A 135 15.93 5.03 28.51
C ASN A 135 14.87 5.65 29.46
N CYS A 136 15.28 6.00 30.69
CA CYS A 136 14.36 6.55 31.69
C CYS A 136 13.79 7.93 31.31
N ILE A 137 14.44 8.67 30.41
CA ILE A 137 13.93 9.94 29.87
C ILE A 137 12.66 9.69 29.06
N ASP A 138 12.65 8.69 28.19
CA ASP A 138 11.46 8.32 27.43
C ASP A 138 10.33 7.88 28.36
N LEU A 139 10.64 7.08 29.39
CA LEU A 139 9.67 6.68 30.40
C LEU A 139 9.04 7.89 31.13
N CYS A 140 9.85 8.91 31.45
CA CYS A 140 9.34 10.15 32.05
C CYS A 140 8.44 10.92 31.08
N LEU A 141 8.80 11.00 29.81
CA LEU A 141 7.97 11.63 28.78
C LEU A 141 6.64 10.89 28.62
N MET A 142 6.66 9.56 28.55
CA MET A 142 5.46 8.73 28.42
C MET A 142 4.48 8.94 29.57
N LYS A 143 4.97 8.94 30.82
CA LYS A 143 4.14 9.25 31.99
C LYS A 143 3.57 10.66 31.96
N ARG A 144 4.34 11.62 31.46
CA ARG A 144 3.87 13.00 31.30
C ARG A 144 2.74 13.08 30.27
N GLU A 145 2.87 12.42 29.11
CA GLU A 145 1.81 12.40 28.10
C GLU A 145 0.51 11.80 28.67
N LEU A 146 0.58 10.70 29.43
CA LEU A 146 -0.61 10.12 30.09
C LEU A 146 -1.25 11.03 31.15
N LEU A 147 -0.47 11.92 31.79
CA LEU A 147 -0.98 12.86 32.79
C LEU A 147 -1.69 14.07 32.16
N TYR A 148 -1.39 14.37 30.89
CA TYR A 148 -1.95 15.51 30.16
C TYR A 148 -2.87 15.11 28.98
N GLN A 149 -3.13 13.81 28.80
CA GLN A 149 -4.25 13.30 28.02
C GLN A 149 -5.59 13.72 28.62
#